data_AF-A0A2Y9QB46-F1
#
_entry.id   AF-A0A2Y9QB46-F1
#
_cell.length_a   1.000
_cell.length_b   1.000
_cell.length_c   1.000
_cell.angle_alpha   90.00
_cell.angle_beta   90.00
_cell.angle_gamma   90.00
#
_symmetry.space_group_name_H-M   'P 1'
#
loop_
_entity.id
_entity.type
_entity.pdbx_description
1 polymer ?
#
loop_
_entity_poly.entity_id
_entity_poly.type
_entity_poly.pdbx_seq_one_letter_code
_entity_poly.pdbx_strand_id
1 'polypeptide(L)'
;MSLAGGRAPRKTAGNRLSGLLEAEEEDEFYQTTYGGFTEESGDDEYQGDQSDTEDEVDSDFDIDEGDGPSSDGEAEEPRRKRRIVTKAYKEPLKSLRPRKVSNPAGSSQKTREEKALLPLELQDDGSDSRKSMRQSTAEHTRQTFLRVQERQGQSRRRKGPHYERPLTQEELLREAKITEELNLRSLETYERLEADKKKQVHKKRKCSGPIITYHSVTVPLVGEPGPKEENVDVEGLVTS
;
A
#
# COMPACT_ATOMS: atom_id res chain seq x y z
N MET A 1 15.56 -16.01 38.88
CA MET A 1 15.65 -15.47 37.50
C MET A 1 14.53 -16.09 36.69
N SER A 2 13.66 -15.29 36.06
CA SER A 2 12.52 -15.81 35.29
C SER A 2 12.98 -16.41 33.97
N LEU A 3 12.71 -17.70 33.77
CA LEU A 3 13.01 -18.45 32.54
C LEU A 3 12.29 -17.90 31.29
N ALA A 4 11.36 -16.95 31.46
CA ALA A 4 10.60 -16.35 30.37
C ALA A 4 11.38 -15.28 29.58
N GLY A 5 12.35 -14.60 30.18
CA GLY A 5 13.04 -13.45 29.58
C GLY A 5 14.15 -13.79 28.58
N GLY A 6 14.66 -15.03 28.59
CA GLY A 6 15.79 -15.45 27.76
C GLY A 6 15.42 -16.21 26.47
N ARG A 7 14.13 -16.41 26.20
CA ARG A 7 13.67 -17.17 25.03
C ARG A 7 13.50 -16.27 23.80
N ALA A 8 13.79 -16.80 22.62
CA ALA A 8 13.49 -16.10 21.37
C ALA A 8 11.96 -15.88 21.23
N PRO A 9 11.50 -14.67 20.88
CA PRO A 9 10.07 -14.40 20.70
C PRO A 9 9.52 -15.15 19.49
N ARG A 10 8.29 -15.67 19.62
CA ARG A 10 7.57 -16.35 18.54
C ARG A 10 6.74 -15.33 17.76
N LYS A 11 6.84 -15.34 16.42
CA LYS A 11 6.09 -14.42 15.55
C LYS A 11 4.56 -14.59 15.61
N THR A 12 4.09 -15.79 15.95
CA THR A 12 2.66 -16.15 15.95
C THR A 12 2.08 -16.35 17.34
N ALA A 13 2.81 -15.97 18.40
CA ALA A 13 2.29 -16.09 19.76
C ALA A 13 1.13 -15.10 19.97
N GLY A 14 0.01 -15.59 20.51
CA GLY A 14 -1.14 -14.75 20.85
C GLY A 14 -1.93 -14.21 19.66
N ASN A 15 -1.80 -14.82 18.47
CA ASN A 15 -2.44 -14.34 17.23
C ASN A 15 -3.97 -14.14 17.31
N ARG A 16 -4.65 -14.87 18.18
CA ARG A 16 -6.11 -14.79 18.41
C ARG A 16 -6.45 -14.33 19.83
N LEU A 17 -5.46 -14.03 20.67
CA LEU A 17 -5.68 -13.73 22.08
C LEU A 17 -6.50 -12.45 22.25
N SER A 18 -6.25 -11.43 21.43
CA SER A 18 -7.03 -10.19 21.45
C SER A 18 -8.50 -10.45 21.15
N GLY A 19 -8.81 -11.26 20.11
CA GLY A 19 -10.19 -11.59 19.77
C GLY A 19 -10.90 -12.45 20.81
N LEU A 20 -10.17 -13.28 21.56
CA LEU A 20 -10.75 -14.04 22.67
C LEU A 20 -11.07 -13.17 23.89
N LEU A 21 -10.25 -12.15 24.17
CA LEU A 21 -10.53 -11.20 25.23
C LEU A 21 -11.73 -10.32 24.89
N GLU A 22 -11.83 -9.87 23.63
CA GLU A 22 -12.98 -9.12 23.13
C GLU A 22 -14.27 -9.93 23.24
N ALA A 23 -14.24 -11.22 22.86
CA ALA A 23 -15.40 -12.10 22.91
C ALA A 23 -15.85 -12.50 24.33
N GLU A 24 -15.05 -12.21 25.36
CA GLU A 24 -15.45 -12.43 26.77
C GLU A 24 -16.40 -11.32 27.26
N GLU A 25 -16.35 -10.14 26.64
CA GLU A 25 -17.22 -9.01 26.94
C GLU A 25 -18.52 -9.12 26.12
N GLU A 26 -19.67 -8.90 26.76
CA GLU A 26 -20.96 -8.89 26.07
C GLU A 26 -21.08 -7.60 25.24
N ASP A 27 -21.04 -7.71 23.91
CA ASP A 27 -21.13 -6.56 23.01
C ASP A 27 -22.60 -6.14 22.78
N GLU A 28 -23.10 -5.25 23.65
CA GLU A 28 -24.43 -4.63 23.52
C GLU A 28 -24.59 -3.79 22.25
N PHE A 29 -23.49 -3.25 21.72
CA PHE A 29 -23.51 -2.37 20.55
C PHE A 29 -23.90 -3.15 19.29
N TYR A 30 -23.27 -4.30 19.02
CA TYR A 30 -23.65 -5.14 17.87
C TYR A 30 -24.99 -5.85 18.04
N GLN A 31 -25.54 -5.92 19.26
CA GLN A 31 -26.89 -6.47 19.47
C GLN A 31 -28.00 -5.46 19.16
N THR A 32 -27.74 -4.16 19.30
CA THR A 32 -28.80 -3.13 19.23
C THR A 32 -28.67 -2.19 18.03
N THR A 33 -27.45 -1.95 17.55
CA THR A 33 -27.21 -0.96 16.49
C THR A 33 -27.67 -1.49 15.14
N TYR A 34 -28.37 -0.65 14.37
CA TYR A 34 -28.91 -0.97 13.04
C TYR A 34 -29.86 -2.18 12.97
N GLY A 35 -30.47 -2.56 14.10
CA GLY A 35 -31.34 -3.75 14.17
C GLY A 35 -30.64 -5.01 14.70
N GLY A 36 -29.35 -4.92 15.02
CA GLY A 36 -28.56 -6.03 15.53
C GLY A 36 -27.89 -6.83 14.43
N PHE A 37 -26.64 -7.23 14.66
CA PHE A 37 -25.83 -8.02 13.72
C PHE A 37 -26.02 -9.52 13.94
N THR A 38 -27.27 -9.95 14.18
CA THR A 38 -27.65 -11.35 14.33
C THR A 38 -28.28 -11.86 13.04
N GLU A 39 -28.00 -13.11 12.66
CA GLU A 39 -28.64 -13.74 11.49
C GLU A 39 -30.16 -13.86 11.71
N GLU A 40 -30.96 -13.27 10.81
CA GLU A 40 -32.42 -13.34 10.85
C GLU A 40 -32.94 -14.45 9.93
N SER A 41 -33.96 -15.17 10.39
CA SER A 41 -34.61 -16.20 9.58
C SER A 41 -35.38 -15.57 8.42
N GLY A 42 -34.92 -15.81 7.19
CA GLY A 42 -35.53 -15.24 5.98
C GLY A 42 -34.81 -13.98 5.47
N ASP A 43 -33.58 -13.72 5.93
CA ASP A 43 -32.68 -12.72 5.34
C ASP A 43 -32.10 -13.26 4.01
N ASP A 44 -32.86 -13.07 2.92
CA ASP A 44 -32.46 -13.44 1.56
C ASP A 44 -31.40 -12.48 0.99
N GLU A 45 -30.65 -12.92 -0.02
CA GLU A 45 -29.60 -12.08 -0.64
C GLU A 45 -30.18 -10.80 -1.25
N TYR A 46 -29.52 -9.67 -0.98
CA TYR A 46 -29.93 -8.34 -1.42
C TYR A 46 -30.23 -8.27 -2.92
N GLN A 47 -31.49 -7.97 -3.24
CA GLN A 47 -31.93 -7.66 -4.61
C GLN A 47 -31.87 -6.16 -4.80
N GLY A 48 -30.88 -5.67 -5.55
CA GLY A 48 -30.74 -4.24 -5.81
C GLY A 48 -31.90 -3.67 -6.63
N ASP A 49 -32.37 -2.49 -6.24
CA ASP A 49 -33.28 -1.69 -7.05
C ASP A 49 -32.51 -1.11 -8.25
N GLN A 50 -33.02 -1.31 -9.47
CA GLN A 50 -32.45 -0.76 -10.70
C GLN A 50 -33.09 0.57 -11.13
N SER A 51 -34.22 0.96 -10.54
CA SER A 51 -34.91 2.23 -10.85
C SER A 51 -34.20 3.47 -10.32
N ASP A 52 -33.45 3.37 -9.22
CA ASP A 52 -32.76 4.51 -8.60
C ASP A 52 -31.34 4.74 -9.17
N THR A 53 -31.08 4.33 -10.41
CA THR A 53 -29.74 4.45 -11.03
C THR A 53 -29.49 5.76 -11.78
N GLU A 54 -30.53 6.54 -12.06
CA GLU A 54 -30.39 7.89 -12.61
C GLU A 54 -30.23 8.87 -11.44
N ASP A 55 -28.98 9.32 -11.24
CA ASP A 55 -28.62 10.35 -10.25
C ASP A 55 -29.24 11.70 -10.66
N GLU A 56 -30.41 12.00 -10.12
CA GLU A 56 -31.07 13.29 -10.29
C GLU A 56 -30.38 14.34 -9.42
N VAL A 57 -29.89 15.39 -10.08
CA VAL A 57 -29.19 16.48 -9.44
C VAL A 57 -30.06 17.74 -9.49
N ASP A 58 -30.17 18.44 -8.36
CA ASP A 58 -30.92 19.69 -8.28
C ASP A 58 -30.35 20.75 -9.23
N SER A 59 -31.22 21.64 -9.73
CA SER A 59 -30.81 22.68 -10.68
C SER A 59 -29.74 23.66 -10.13
N ASP A 60 -29.56 23.69 -8.81
CA ASP A 60 -28.59 24.54 -8.13
C ASP A 60 -27.24 23.85 -7.86
N PHE A 61 -27.03 22.59 -8.27
CA PHE A 61 -25.75 21.91 -8.03
C PHE A 61 -24.56 22.55 -8.77
N ASP A 62 -24.81 23.10 -9.96
CA ASP A 62 -23.78 23.75 -10.80
C ASP A 62 -23.65 25.26 -10.53
N ILE A 63 -24.43 25.83 -9.59
CA ILE A 63 -24.25 27.25 -9.26
C ILE A 63 -22.93 27.42 -8.51
N ASP A 64 -22.24 28.53 -8.78
CA ASP A 64 -21.09 28.89 -7.97
C ASP A 64 -21.56 29.10 -6.53
N GLU A 65 -20.94 28.43 -5.54
CA GLU A 65 -21.30 28.52 -4.12
C GLU A 65 -21.29 29.98 -3.60
N GLY A 66 -20.69 30.91 -4.35
CA GLY A 66 -20.65 32.35 -4.08
C GLY A 66 -21.64 33.22 -4.86
N ASP A 67 -22.43 32.67 -5.80
CA ASP A 67 -23.36 33.37 -6.70
C ASP A 67 -24.77 32.75 -6.70
N GLY A 68 -25.16 32.10 -5.60
CA GLY A 68 -26.56 31.68 -5.42
C GLY A 68 -27.46 32.91 -5.27
N PRO A 69 -28.62 32.98 -5.95
CA PRO A 69 -29.62 33.99 -5.63
C PRO A 69 -30.03 33.78 -4.17
N SER A 70 -29.91 34.82 -3.35
CA SER A 70 -30.52 34.81 -2.02
C SER A 70 -32.03 34.66 -2.22
N SER A 71 -32.55 33.45 -2.02
CA SER A 71 -33.98 33.22 -1.91
C SER A 71 -34.49 33.83 -0.61
N ASP A 72 -34.58 35.15 -0.60
CA ASP A 72 -35.47 35.90 0.27
C ASP A 72 -35.70 37.24 -0.41
N GLY A 73 -36.98 37.56 -0.63
CA GLY A 73 -37.35 38.91 -1.03
C GLY A 73 -36.95 39.89 0.08
N GLU A 74 -36.63 41.10 -0.33
CA GLU A 74 -36.33 42.29 0.49
C GLU A 74 -34.84 42.65 0.67
N ALA A 75 -34.49 43.76 0.01
CA ALA A 75 -33.51 44.78 0.39
C ALA A 75 -32.03 44.39 0.59
N GLU A 76 -31.28 44.65 -0.48
CA GLU A 76 -29.91 45.17 -0.57
C GLU A 76 -29.22 45.63 0.74
N GLU A 77 -28.27 44.82 1.24
CA GLU A 77 -27.10 45.32 2.00
C GLU A 77 -25.80 44.59 1.60
N PRO A 78 -24.65 45.29 1.49
CA PRO A 78 -23.43 44.73 0.93
C PRO A 78 -22.67 43.86 1.94
N ARG A 79 -22.80 42.54 1.82
CA ARG A 79 -22.06 41.57 2.64
C ARG A 79 -20.59 41.50 2.24
N ARG A 80 -19.70 41.87 3.17
CA ARG A 80 -18.23 41.78 3.02
C ARG A 80 -17.76 40.32 2.99
N LYS A 81 -17.00 39.95 1.95
CA LYS A 81 -16.35 38.63 1.80
C LYS A 81 -15.34 38.39 2.93
N ARG A 82 -15.68 37.55 3.91
CA ARG A 82 -14.75 37.05 4.93
C ARG A 82 -13.94 35.91 4.35
N ARG A 83 -12.63 36.12 4.16
CA ARG A 83 -11.72 35.08 3.65
C ARG A 83 -11.58 33.97 4.69
N ILE A 84 -12.11 32.79 4.40
CA ILE A 84 -11.90 31.58 5.21
C ILE A 84 -10.44 31.16 5.00
N VAL A 85 -9.65 31.20 6.07
CA VAL A 85 -8.29 30.69 6.09
C VAL A 85 -8.36 29.27 6.65
N THR A 86 -8.45 28.27 5.77
CA THR A 86 -8.21 26.88 6.18
C THR A 86 -6.71 26.72 6.41
N LYS A 87 -6.32 26.08 7.52
CA LYS A 87 -4.92 25.69 7.83
C LYS A 87 -4.46 24.49 7.00
N ALA A 88 -4.78 24.47 5.71
CA ALA A 88 -4.27 23.45 4.81
C ALA A 88 -2.82 23.78 4.42
N TYR A 89 -1.97 22.76 4.38
CA TYR A 89 -0.59 22.87 3.92
C TYR A 89 -0.57 23.33 2.45
N LYS A 90 0.02 24.50 2.18
CA LYS A 90 0.23 25.02 0.82
C LYS A 90 1.61 24.59 0.34
N GLU A 91 1.67 23.77 -0.70
CA GLU A 91 2.94 23.37 -1.28
C GLU A 91 3.75 24.58 -1.78
N PRO A 92 5.06 24.65 -1.48
CA PRO A 92 5.90 25.74 -1.96
C PRO A 92 6.02 25.68 -3.49
N LEU A 93 5.54 26.73 -4.16
CA LEU A 93 5.67 26.92 -5.60
C LEU A 93 7.17 26.89 -5.98
N LYS A 94 7.60 25.81 -6.61
CA LYS A 94 8.94 25.71 -7.20
C LYS A 94 9.02 26.75 -8.30
N SER A 95 9.80 27.81 -8.06
CA SER A 95 10.05 28.89 -9.01
C SER A 95 10.73 28.34 -10.28
N LEU A 96 9.94 28.04 -11.30
CA LEU A 96 10.44 27.95 -12.68
C LEU A 96 10.76 29.38 -13.13
N ARG A 97 12.05 29.68 -13.27
CA ARG A 97 12.52 30.96 -13.78
C ARG A 97 11.91 31.23 -15.16
N PRO A 98 11.37 32.43 -15.43
CA PRO A 98 10.81 32.75 -16.73
C PRO A 98 11.93 32.87 -17.76
N ARG A 99 11.89 32.02 -18.80
CA ARG A 99 12.63 32.25 -20.04
C ARG A 99 11.89 33.28 -20.87
N LYS A 100 12.68 34.22 -21.37
CA LYS A 100 12.34 35.43 -22.11
C LYS A 100 11.51 35.11 -23.37
N VAL A 101 10.44 35.88 -23.54
CA VAL A 101 9.60 36.00 -24.73
C VAL A 101 10.43 36.51 -25.91
N SER A 102 10.34 35.84 -27.05
CA SER A 102 10.62 36.41 -28.37
C SER A 102 9.70 35.75 -29.41
N ASN A 103 8.62 36.45 -29.76
CA ASN A 103 7.91 36.31 -31.03
C ASN A 103 8.08 37.64 -31.77
N PRO A 104 8.17 37.68 -33.11
CA PRO A 104 6.93 37.64 -33.89
C PRO A 104 6.98 36.95 -35.26
N ALA A 105 5.74 36.66 -35.71
CA ALA A 105 5.24 36.61 -37.08
C ALA A 105 5.48 35.36 -37.95
N GLY A 106 4.41 34.92 -38.61
CA GLY A 106 4.48 34.09 -39.83
C GLY A 106 3.35 33.08 -39.95
N SER A 107 2.35 33.42 -40.77
CA SER A 107 1.23 32.57 -41.18
C SER A 107 1.65 31.28 -41.87
N SER A 108 0.85 30.21 -41.72
CA SER A 108 0.19 29.50 -42.83
C SER A 108 -0.46 28.20 -42.36
N GLN A 109 -1.66 27.97 -42.90
CA GLN A 109 -2.44 26.75 -42.81
C GLN A 109 -1.67 25.57 -43.42
N LYS A 110 -1.80 24.37 -42.84
CA LYS A 110 -2.06 23.12 -43.60
C LYS A 110 -2.31 21.92 -42.69
N THR A 111 -3.54 21.41 -42.81
CA THR A 111 -3.94 20.00 -42.94
C THR A 111 -3.22 18.92 -42.13
N ARG A 112 -3.99 18.38 -41.18
CA ARG A 112 -4.06 16.99 -40.72
C ARG A 112 -3.54 15.97 -41.73
N GLU A 113 -2.51 15.22 -41.34
CA GLU A 113 -2.24 13.87 -41.85
C GLU A 113 -1.88 12.94 -40.69
N GLU A 114 -2.69 11.90 -40.59
CA GLU A 114 -2.55 10.73 -39.75
C GLU A 114 -1.37 9.89 -40.27
N LYS A 115 -0.34 9.67 -39.44
CA LYS A 115 0.72 8.70 -39.76
C LYS A 115 0.69 7.55 -38.77
N ALA A 116 0.12 6.45 -39.25
CA ALA A 116 0.29 5.10 -38.75
C ALA A 116 1.78 4.81 -38.49
N LEU A 117 2.09 4.31 -37.30
CA LEU A 117 3.44 3.88 -36.93
C LEU A 117 3.64 2.43 -37.40
N LEU A 118 4.33 2.28 -38.53
CA LEU A 118 4.92 1.01 -38.96
C LEU A 118 6.19 0.70 -38.14
N PRO A 119 6.51 -0.59 -37.89
CA PRO A 119 7.73 -1.00 -37.20
C PRO A 119 9.00 -0.69 -38.02
N LEU A 120 9.95 0.03 -37.42
CA LEU A 120 11.24 0.32 -38.05
C LEU A 120 12.22 -0.82 -37.76
N GLU A 121 12.43 -1.65 -38.79
CA GLU A 121 13.54 -2.58 -38.94
C GLU A 121 14.90 -1.85 -38.99
N LEU A 122 15.95 -2.60 -38.70
CA LEU A 122 17.36 -2.24 -38.48
C LEU A 122 17.90 -1.05 -39.30
N GLN A 123 18.53 -0.09 -38.60
CA GLN A 123 19.73 0.60 -39.08
C GLN A 123 20.78 0.62 -37.96
N ASP A 124 21.79 -0.24 -38.13
CA ASP A 124 23.09 -0.13 -37.49
C ASP A 124 23.89 0.91 -38.27
N ASP A 125 24.05 2.11 -37.71
CA ASP A 125 25.03 3.07 -38.18
C ASP A 125 25.75 3.69 -36.98
N GLY A 126 27.08 3.65 -37.07
CA GLY A 126 28.02 3.83 -35.98
C GLY A 126 28.20 5.27 -35.56
N SER A 127 27.39 5.70 -34.58
CA SER A 127 27.71 6.85 -33.73
C SER A 127 27.94 6.37 -32.29
N ASP A 128 29.23 6.28 -31.95
CA ASP A 128 29.75 5.90 -30.64
C ASP A 128 29.54 7.04 -29.62
N SER A 129 28.33 7.11 -29.09
CA SER A 129 27.99 7.87 -27.87
C SER A 129 26.77 7.27 -27.15
N ARG A 130 26.51 5.97 -27.36
CA ARG A 130 25.40 5.28 -26.70
C ARG A 130 25.90 4.68 -25.40
N LYS A 131 25.42 5.24 -24.28
CA LYS A 131 25.47 4.60 -22.96
C LYS A 131 24.92 3.18 -23.13
N SER A 132 25.80 2.19 -23.14
CA SER A 132 25.42 0.78 -23.14
C SER A 132 24.52 0.53 -21.92
N MET A 133 23.21 0.42 -22.17
CA MET A 133 22.28 0.01 -21.14
C MET A 133 22.61 -1.43 -20.76
N ARG A 134 22.74 -1.68 -19.45
CA ARG A 134 22.93 -3.05 -18.95
C ARG A 134 21.83 -3.93 -19.51
N GLN A 135 22.17 -5.16 -19.90
CA GLN A 135 21.21 -6.12 -20.46
C GLN A 135 19.96 -6.28 -19.57
N SER A 136 20.15 -6.29 -18.25
CA SER A 136 19.04 -6.32 -17.29
C SER A 136 18.10 -5.12 -17.38
N THR A 137 18.62 -3.92 -17.65
CA THR A 137 17.82 -2.71 -17.87
C THR A 137 17.06 -2.80 -19.18
N ALA A 138 17.66 -3.34 -20.24
CA ALA A 138 16.98 -3.56 -21.51
C ALA A 138 15.84 -4.59 -21.39
N GLU A 139 16.08 -5.70 -20.70
CA GLU A 139 15.04 -6.71 -20.42
C GLU A 139 13.93 -6.17 -19.52
N HIS A 140 14.27 -5.39 -18.49
CA HIS A 140 13.26 -4.79 -17.61
C HIS A 140 12.40 -3.74 -18.33
N THR A 141 13.01 -2.93 -19.20
CA THR A 141 12.27 -2.00 -20.07
C THR A 141 11.34 -2.76 -21.02
N ARG A 142 11.81 -3.87 -21.60
CA ARG A 142 10.98 -4.73 -22.46
C ARG A 142 9.80 -5.34 -21.69
N GLN A 143 10.02 -5.87 -20.48
CA GLN A 143 8.96 -6.41 -19.64
C GLN A 143 7.93 -5.34 -19.24
N THR A 144 8.40 -4.13 -18.91
CA THR A 144 7.53 -3.01 -18.56
C THR A 144 6.68 -2.58 -19.76
N PHE A 145 7.27 -2.55 -20.95
CA PHE A 145 6.56 -2.23 -22.18
C PHE A 145 5.45 -3.23 -22.50
N LEU A 146 5.72 -4.54 -22.37
CA LEU A 146 4.71 -5.59 -22.53
C LEU A 146 3.56 -5.45 -21.54
N ARG A 147 3.85 -5.16 -20.26
CA ARG A 147 2.83 -4.92 -19.22
C ARG A 147 1.95 -3.71 -19.53
N VAL A 148 2.52 -2.63 -20.04
CA VAL A 148 1.76 -1.42 -20.43
C VAL A 148 0.89 -1.71 -21.65
N GLN A 149 1.41 -2.44 -22.64
CA GLN A 149 0.67 -2.85 -23.84
C GLN A 149 -0.52 -3.76 -23.50
N GLU A 150 -0.32 -4.73 -22.61
CA GLU A 150 -1.38 -5.60 -22.10
C GLU A 150 -2.51 -4.80 -21.44
N ARG A 151 -2.17 -3.81 -20.60
CA ARG A 151 -3.16 -2.92 -19.96
C ARG A 151 -3.93 -2.07 -20.95
N GLN A 152 -3.27 -1.53 -21.98
CA GLN A 152 -3.93 -0.76 -23.04
C GLN A 152 -4.88 -1.64 -23.87
N GLY A 153 -4.51 -2.90 -24.14
CA GLY A 153 -5.34 -3.85 -24.89
C GLY A 153 -6.56 -4.35 -24.11
N GLN A 154 -6.42 -4.58 -22.80
CA GLN A 154 -7.53 -5.03 -21.94
C GLN A 154 -8.53 -3.92 -21.61
N SER A 155 -8.07 -2.67 -21.44
CA SER A 155 -8.94 -1.52 -21.18
C SER A 155 -9.97 -1.29 -22.31
N ARG A 156 -9.58 -1.57 -23.57
CA ARG A 156 -10.47 -1.42 -24.74
C ARG A 156 -11.38 -2.63 -24.97
N ARG A 157 -11.16 -3.75 -24.29
CA ARG A 157 -11.94 -5.00 -24.47
C ARG A 157 -13.07 -5.20 -23.46
N ARG A 158 -13.31 -4.24 -22.56
CA ARG A 158 -14.38 -4.32 -21.55
C ARG A 158 -15.43 -3.20 -21.65
N LYS A 159 -15.80 -2.82 -22.87
CA LYS A 159 -16.94 -1.92 -23.12
C LYS A 159 -17.77 -2.44 -24.29
N GLY A 160 -18.37 -3.60 -24.10
CA GLY A 160 -19.55 -4.04 -24.83
C GLY A 160 -20.63 -4.40 -23.82
N PRO A 161 -21.92 -4.31 -24.17
CA PRO A 161 -22.97 -4.87 -23.33
C PRO A 161 -22.62 -6.34 -23.08
N HIS A 162 -22.37 -6.68 -21.82
CA HIS A 162 -22.15 -8.06 -21.42
C HIS A 162 -23.51 -8.72 -21.47
N TYR A 163 -23.86 -9.28 -22.62
CA TYR A 163 -25.03 -10.13 -22.72
C TYR A 163 -24.72 -11.39 -21.91
N GLU A 164 -25.19 -11.45 -20.67
CA GLU A 164 -25.31 -12.71 -19.94
C GLU A 164 -26.38 -13.55 -20.65
N ARG A 165 -25.98 -14.17 -21.76
CA ARG A 165 -26.69 -15.34 -22.24
C ARG A 165 -26.44 -16.40 -21.17
N PRO A 166 -27.48 -16.92 -20.49
CA PRO A 166 -27.29 -17.94 -19.47
C PRO A 166 -26.52 -19.11 -20.08
N LEU A 167 -25.35 -19.37 -19.51
CA LEU A 167 -24.40 -20.36 -19.98
C LEU A 167 -25.08 -21.74 -19.95
N THR A 168 -25.04 -22.46 -21.05
CA THR A 168 -25.66 -23.78 -21.11
C THR A 168 -24.94 -24.74 -20.15
N GLN A 169 -25.65 -25.76 -19.65
CA GLN A 169 -25.05 -26.76 -18.75
C GLN A 169 -23.76 -27.38 -19.34
N GLU A 170 -23.71 -27.57 -20.65
CA GLU A 170 -22.50 -28.07 -21.33
C GLU A 170 -21.33 -27.10 -21.27
N GLU A 171 -21.59 -25.81 -21.39
CA GLU A 171 -20.56 -24.78 -21.34
C GLU A 171 -20.00 -24.64 -19.92
N LEU A 172 -20.85 -24.72 -18.89
CA LEU A 172 -20.42 -24.84 -17.48
C LEU A 172 -19.49 -26.05 -17.27
N LEU A 173 -19.83 -27.20 -17.85
CA LEU A 173 -19.00 -28.40 -17.77
C LEU A 173 -17.67 -28.25 -18.53
N ARG A 174 -17.66 -27.52 -19.66
CA ARG A 174 -16.41 -27.21 -20.40
C ARG A 174 -15.53 -26.25 -19.60
N GLU A 175 -16.10 -25.22 -18.97
CA GLU A 175 -15.37 -24.29 -18.11
C GLU A 175 -14.81 -24.98 -16.87
N ALA A 176 -15.60 -25.87 -16.26
CA ALA A 176 -15.15 -26.69 -15.13
C ALA A 176 -13.95 -27.57 -15.52
N LYS A 177 -14.00 -28.21 -16.70
CA LYS A 177 -12.89 -29.03 -17.21
C LYS A 177 -11.62 -28.20 -17.47
N ILE A 178 -11.76 -27.01 -18.03
CA ILE A 178 -10.63 -26.10 -18.26
C ILE A 178 -10.02 -25.66 -16.92
N THR A 179 -10.87 -25.33 -15.95
CA THR A 179 -10.45 -24.94 -14.60
C THR A 179 -9.74 -26.09 -13.88
N GLU A 180 -10.22 -27.32 -14.02
CA GLU A 180 -9.58 -28.52 -13.49
C GLU A 180 -8.17 -28.71 -14.08
N GLU A 181 -8.01 -28.58 -15.40
CA GLU A 181 -6.70 -28.70 -16.06
C GLU A 181 -5.72 -27.62 -15.57
N LEU A 182 -6.19 -26.38 -15.41
CA LEU A 182 -5.39 -25.28 -14.86
C LEU A 182 -5.00 -25.54 -13.40
N ASN A 183 -5.94 -26.03 -12.59
CA ASN A 183 -5.69 -26.37 -11.19
C ASN A 183 -4.67 -27.52 -11.07
N LEU A 184 -4.77 -28.56 -11.92
CA LEU A 184 -3.80 -29.66 -11.97
C LEU A 184 -2.40 -29.16 -12.35
N ARG A 185 -2.28 -28.30 -13.37
CA ARG A 185 -0.98 -27.70 -13.74
C ARG A 185 -0.42 -26.80 -12.63
N SER A 186 -1.28 -26.03 -11.97
CA SER A 186 -0.89 -25.17 -10.86
C SER A 186 -0.36 -26.01 -9.70
N LEU A 187 -1.03 -27.12 -9.36
CA LEU A 187 -0.60 -28.07 -8.36
C LEU A 187 0.76 -28.69 -8.70
N GLU A 188 0.94 -29.20 -9.92
CA GLU A 188 2.24 -29.76 -10.36
C GLU A 188 3.37 -28.73 -10.24
N THR A 189 3.08 -27.48 -10.61
CA THR A 189 4.05 -26.38 -10.49
C THR A 189 4.39 -26.10 -9.02
N TYR A 190 3.39 -26.10 -8.14
CA TYR A 190 3.58 -25.91 -6.70
C TYR A 190 4.41 -27.04 -6.08
N GLU A 191 4.14 -28.29 -6.43
CA GLU A 191 4.89 -29.45 -5.96
C GLU A 191 6.38 -29.38 -6.35
N ARG A 192 6.66 -28.96 -7.60
CA ARG A 192 8.06 -28.72 -8.04
C ARG A 192 8.74 -27.65 -7.19
N LEU A 193 8.07 -26.53 -6.96
CA LEU A 193 8.59 -25.44 -6.13
C LEU A 193 8.81 -25.88 -4.67
N GLU A 194 7.91 -26.69 -4.11
CA GLU A 194 8.05 -27.20 -2.75
C GLU A 194 9.24 -28.17 -2.63
N ALA A 195 9.42 -29.05 -3.62
CA ALA A 195 10.56 -29.96 -3.69
C ALA A 195 11.89 -29.20 -3.77
N ASP A 196 11.96 -28.12 -4.55
CA ASP A 196 13.18 -27.32 -4.68
C ASP A 196 13.43 -26.44 -3.46
N LYS A 197 12.38 -25.95 -2.80
CA LYS A 197 12.47 -25.25 -1.51
C LYS A 197 13.02 -26.16 -0.41
N LYS A 198 12.64 -27.44 -0.39
CA LYS A 198 13.19 -28.45 0.54
C LYS A 198 14.68 -28.72 0.28
N LYS A 199 15.14 -28.62 -0.97
CA LYS A 199 16.56 -28.79 -1.35
C LYS A 199 17.40 -27.54 -1.06
N GLN A 200 16.82 -26.34 -1.17
CA GLN A 200 17.49 -25.08 -0.81
C GLN A 200 17.49 -24.82 0.70
N VAL A 201 18.14 -25.71 1.46
CA VAL A 201 18.57 -25.36 2.81
C VAL A 201 19.72 -24.37 2.67
N HIS A 202 19.46 -23.11 3.03
CA HIS A 202 20.47 -22.06 3.05
C HIS A 202 21.55 -22.45 4.05
N LYS A 203 22.65 -23.04 3.57
CA LYS A 203 23.83 -23.30 4.39
C LYS A 203 24.36 -21.94 4.82
N LYS A 204 24.16 -21.58 6.10
CA LYS A 204 24.74 -20.35 6.67
C LYS A 204 26.24 -20.41 6.40
N ARG A 205 26.72 -19.49 5.55
CA ARG A 205 28.15 -19.36 5.28
C ARG A 205 28.81 -19.03 6.61
N LYS A 206 29.72 -19.89 7.07
CA LYS A 206 30.55 -19.57 8.24
C LYS A 206 31.38 -18.35 7.84
N CYS A 207 31.24 -17.24 8.56
CA CYS A 207 32.09 -16.06 8.36
C CYS A 207 33.52 -16.46 8.74
N SER A 208 34.36 -16.81 7.76
CA SER A 208 35.78 -17.05 7.98
C SER A 208 36.50 -15.70 7.94
N GLY A 209 36.69 -15.11 9.11
CA GLY A 209 37.45 -13.87 9.27
C GLY A 209 37.57 -13.51 10.75
N PRO A 210 38.51 -12.64 11.12
CA PRO A 210 38.57 -12.08 12.46
C PRO A 210 37.24 -11.39 12.80
N ILE A 211 36.63 -11.76 13.93
CA ILE A 211 35.37 -11.16 14.42
C ILE A 211 35.71 -10.34 15.67
N ILE A 212 35.41 -9.05 15.62
CA ILE A 212 35.51 -8.16 16.79
C ILE A 212 34.13 -8.11 17.45
N THR A 213 34.06 -8.50 18.71
CA THR A 213 32.83 -8.50 19.51
C THR A 213 33.00 -7.53 20.65
N TYR A 214 32.14 -6.51 20.73
CA TYR A 214 32.19 -5.51 21.80
C TYR A 214 31.33 -5.98 22.98
N HIS A 215 31.90 -5.93 24.16
CA HIS A 215 31.20 -6.18 25.42
C HIS A 215 31.35 -4.94 26.30
N SER A 216 30.22 -4.36 26.70
CA SER A 216 30.19 -3.29 27.69
C SER A 216 30.41 -3.88 29.08
N VAL A 217 31.49 -3.49 29.75
CA VAL A 217 31.69 -3.76 31.18
C VAL A 217 31.65 -2.42 31.91
N THR A 218 30.78 -2.32 32.92
CA THR A 218 30.70 -1.15 33.80
C THR A 218 31.89 -1.16 34.77
N VAL A 219 32.63 -0.04 34.81
CA VAL A 219 33.78 0.14 35.71
C VAL A 219 33.29 0.29 37.15
N PRO A 220 33.73 -0.54 38.11
CA PRO A 220 33.42 -0.32 39.51
C PRO A 220 34.18 0.93 40.01
N LEU A 221 33.42 1.93 40.47
CA LEU A 221 34.00 3.09 41.15
C LEU A 221 34.66 2.64 42.46
N VAL A 222 35.98 2.75 42.52
CA VAL A 222 36.76 2.60 43.75
C VAL A 222 36.43 3.81 44.63
N GLY A 223 35.77 3.57 45.76
CA GLY A 223 35.35 4.60 46.71
C GLY A 223 36.54 5.31 47.38
N GLU A 224 36.35 6.59 47.69
CA GLU A 224 37.28 7.41 48.46
C GLU A 224 37.51 6.82 49.87
N PRO A 225 38.74 6.85 50.41
CA PRO A 225 38.99 6.43 51.79
C PRO A 225 38.51 7.54 52.75
N GLY A 226 37.41 7.26 53.45
CA GLY A 226 36.97 8.04 54.62
C GLY A 226 37.97 7.96 55.79
N PRO A 227 37.89 8.90 56.75
CA PRO A 227 38.93 9.09 57.76
C PRO A 227 38.97 7.95 58.79
N LYS A 228 40.17 7.69 59.29
CA LYS A 228 40.51 6.64 60.26
C LYS A 228 39.77 6.86 61.58
N GLU A 229 38.97 5.89 62.01
CA GLU A 229 38.51 5.78 63.39
C GLU A 229 39.41 4.80 64.16
N GLU A 230 40.27 5.40 64.97
CA GLU A 230 41.06 4.77 66.04
C GLU A 230 40.08 4.24 67.11
N ASN A 231 39.95 2.91 67.20
CA ASN A 231 39.24 2.28 68.30
C ASN A 231 40.28 1.87 69.36
N VAL A 232 40.22 2.54 70.51
CA VAL A 232 40.95 2.20 71.73
C VAL A 232 40.26 1.00 72.40
N ASP A 233 40.97 -0.12 72.49
CA ASP A 233 40.53 -1.33 73.19
C ASP A 233 40.42 -1.08 74.70
N VAL A 234 39.21 -1.25 75.26
CA VAL A 234 38.98 -1.33 76.70
C VAL A 234 38.09 -2.55 76.97
N GLU A 235 38.58 -3.36 77.92
CA GLU A 235 37.93 -4.47 78.64
C GLU A 235 38.33 -5.90 78.25
N GLY A 236 38.90 -6.57 79.25
CA GLY A 236 39.20 -8.00 79.26
C GLY A 236 39.95 -8.45 80.52
N LEU A 237 39.55 -7.96 81.69
CA LEU A 237 40.00 -8.43 83.00
C LEU A 237 39.42 -9.85 83.20
N VAL A 238 40.23 -10.89 82.98
CA VAL A 238 39.83 -12.28 83.23
C VAL A 238 40.38 -12.72 84.58
N THR A 239 39.46 -13.00 85.49
CA THR A 239 39.66 -13.72 86.74
C THR A 239 39.90 -15.21 86.47
N SER A 240 41.04 -15.73 86.91
CA SER A 240 41.23 -17.06 87.54
C SER A 240 42.71 -17.31 87.79
#